data_AF-C0ED97-F1
#
_entry.id   AF-C0ED97-F1
#
_cell.length_a   1.000
_cell.length_b   1.000
_cell.length_c   1.000
_cell.angle_alpha   90.00
_cell.angle_beta   90.00
_cell.angle_gamma   90.00
#
_symmetry.space_group_name_H-M   'P 1'
#
loop_
_entity.id
_entity.type
_entity.pdbx_description
1 polymer ?
#
loop_
_entity_poly.entity_id
_entity_poly.type
_entity_poly.pdbx_seq_one_letter_code
_entity_poly.pdbx_strand_id
1 'polypeptide(L)'
;MDKLNFDALEALSQPLQGAESNLQVNGENAAEGVIEGTEAKRYALLEQQAETARQGRALWQKQADNILRSEAARTGLLKGIAAGEDPFALLLQALACISLMTGDTLLLEQGRADLLAIYGEGLLEPVPLQMQLAQVRDRLARLKAARPTDPDSAARIQRAVEAHQSRLQELQRLQNNTVDKQNTHNT
;
A
#
# COMPACT_ATOMS: atom_id res chain seq x y z
N MET A 1 -15.83 -18.80 -9.26
CA MET A 1 -16.04 -17.66 -10.19
C MET A 1 -17.41 -17.09 -9.88
N ASP A 2 -17.47 -16.20 -8.89
CA ASP A 2 -18.74 -15.60 -8.49
C ASP A 2 -19.07 -14.48 -9.48
N LYS A 3 -20.18 -14.69 -10.17
CA LYS A 3 -20.73 -13.77 -11.15
C LYS A 3 -21.12 -12.49 -10.42
N LEU A 4 -20.52 -11.38 -10.82
CA LEU A 4 -20.99 -10.04 -10.47
C LEU A 4 -22.49 -9.97 -10.80
N ASN A 5 -23.30 -9.80 -9.75
CA ASN A 5 -24.74 -9.69 -9.85
C ASN A 5 -25.10 -8.34 -10.49
N PHE A 6 -25.46 -8.37 -11.77
CA PHE A 6 -25.77 -7.19 -12.59
C PHE A 6 -27.11 -6.54 -12.18
N ASP A 7 -27.93 -7.24 -11.40
CA ASP A 7 -29.27 -6.79 -11.00
C ASP A 7 -29.24 -5.66 -9.95
N ALA A 8 -28.09 -5.45 -9.27
CA ALA A 8 -27.95 -4.39 -8.28
C ALA A 8 -27.82 -2.98 -8.91
N LEU A 9 -27.53 -2.88 -10.22
CA LEU A 9 -27.35 -1.59 -10.89
C LEU A 9 -28.67 -0.98 -11.41
N GLU A 10 -29.70 -1.79 -11.61
CA GLU A 10 -30.98 -1.36 -12.19
C GLU A 10 -31.92 -0.74 -11.13
N ALA A 11 -31.68 -1.01 -9.85
CA ALA A 11 -32.45 -0.48 -8.72
C ALA A 11 -32.25 1.03 -8.46
N LEU A 12 -31.22 1.65 -9.06
CA LEU A 12 -30.93 3.08 -8.91
C LEU A 12 -31.64 3.96 -9.96
N SER A 13 -32.42 3.37 -10.88
CA SER A 13 -33.07 4.09 -12.00
C SER A 13 -34.60 4.08 -11.97
N GLN A 14 -35.25 3.77 -10.84
CA GLN A 14 -36.71 3.87 -10.75
C GLN A 14 -37.14 5.23 -10.15
N PRO A 15 -38.06 5.97 -10.80
CA PRO A 15 -38.60 7.20 -10.25
C PRO A 15 -39.48 6.88 -9.04
N LEU A 16 -39.27 7.61 -7.94
CA LEU A 16 -40.10 7.54 -6.74
C LEU A 16 -41.53 7.99 -7.08
N GLN A 17 -42.45 7.04 -7.28
CA GLN A 17 -43.88 7.32 -7.43
C GLN A 17 -44.58 7.32 -6.06
N GLY A 18 -45.10 8.50 -5.71
CA GLY A 18 -46.38 8.69 -5.03
C GLY A 18 -46.50 8.28 -3.56
N ALA A 19 -46.25 9.22 -2.65
CA ALA A 19 -46.90 9.23 -1.35
C ALA A 19 -47.83 10.44 -1.31
N GLU A 20 -49.08 10.28 -1.75
CA GLU A 20 -50.14 11.23 -1.46
C GLU A 20 -50.54 11.06 0.01
N SER A 21 -50.18 12.05 0.84
CA SER A 21 -50.74 12.20 2.18
C SER A 21 -51.61 13.45 2.23
N ASN A 22 -52.91 13.19 2.34
CA ASN A 22 -53.96 14.15 2.60
C ASN A 22 -53.70 14.84 3.95
N LEU A 23 -53.44 16.16 3.94
CA LEU A 23 -53.30 16.98 5.14
C LEU A 23 -53.99 18.33 4.90
N GLN A 24 -55.15 18.49 5.55
CA GLN A 24 -55.81 19.79 5.71
C GLN A 24 -54.91 20.70 6.55
N VAL A 25 -54.48 21.81 5.93
CA VAL A 25 -53.55 22.79 6.47
C VAL A 25 -54.32 23.86 7.24
N ASN A 26 -53.92 24.11 8.49
CA ASN A 26 -54.17 25.37 9.19
C ASN A 26 -52.81 25.90 9.69
N GLY A 27 -52.46 27.12 9.29
CA GLY A 27 -51.45 27.97 9.96
C GLY A 27 -50.09 28.06 9.28
N GLU A 28 -49.85 29.18 8.60
CA GLU A 28 -48.74 29.52 7.70
C GLU A 28 -47.31 29.44 8.29
N ASN A 29 -47.13 29.22 9.60
CA ASN A 29 -45.80 29.11 10.23
C ASN A 29 -45.24 27.69 10.36
N ALA A 30 -46.05 26.64 10.11
CA ALA A 30 -45.56 25.26 10.11
C ALA A 30 -44.92 24.86 8.77
N ALA A 31 -45.26 25.55 7.68
CA ALA A 31 -44.77 25.26 6.34
C ALA A 31 -43.30 25.67 6.15
N GLU A 32 -42.88 26.85 6.63
CA GLU A 32 -41.50 27.35 6.49
C GLU A 32 -40.47 26.44 7.18
N GLY A 33 -40.70 26.02 8.43
CA GLY A 33 -39.79 25.10 9.14
C GLY A 33 -39.72 23.68 8.55
N VAL A 34 -40.79 23.23 7.88
CA VAL A 34 -40.82 21.94 7.16
C VAL A 34 -40.10 22.06 5.80
N ILE A 35 -40.22 23.20 5.11
CA ILE A 35 -39.52 23.46 3.85
C ILE A 35 -38.01 23.61 4.10
N GLU A 36 -37.59 24.39 5.09
CA GLU A 36 -36.18 24.59 5.45
C GLU A 36 -35.53 23.27 5.94
N GLY A 37 -36.27 22.47 6.73
CA GLY A 37 -35.84 21.14 7.17
C GLY A 37 -35.82 20.07 6.06
N THR A 38 -36.58 20.24 4.98
CA THR A 38 -36.54 19.32 3.81
C THR A 38 -35.44 19.72 2.82
N GLU A 39 -35.16 21.01 2.65
CA GLU A 39 -34.02 21.50 1.89
C GLU A 39 -32.69 21.11 2.53
N ALA A 40 -32.53 21.29 3.85
CA ALA A 40 -31.32 20.86 4.57
C ALA A 40 -31.05 19.35 4.43
N LYS A 41 -32.09 18.51 4.48
CA LYS A 41 -31.98 17.06 4.22
C LYS A 41 -31.58 16.77 2.78
N ARG A 42 -32.09 17.54 1.81
CA ARG A 42 -31.73 17.39 0.39
C ARG A 42 -30.27 17.75 0.14
N TYR A 43 -29.77 18.84 0.74
CA TYR A 43 -28.36 19.22 0.65
C TYR A 43 -27.45 18.17 1.29
N ALA A 44 -27.78 17.68 2.48
CA ALA A 44 -27.02 16.62 3.15
C ALA A 44 -26.98 15.33 2.31
N LEU A 45 -28.10 14.95 1.68
CA LEU A 45 -28.15 13.78 0.78
C LEU A 45 -27.28 13.99 -0.48
N LEU A 46 -27.34 15.18 -1.09
CA LEU A 46 -26.51 15.51 -2.25
C LEU A 46 -25.01 15.52 -1.90
N GLU A 47 -24.66 16.04 -0.73
CA GLU A 47 -23.29 16.03 -0.21
C GLU A 47 -22.80 14.59 0.03
N GLN A 48 -23.62 13.75 0.65
CA GLN A 48 -23.32 12.33 0.83
C GLN A 48 -23.11 11.63 -0.53
N GLN A 49 -23.99 11.85 -1.51
CA GLN A 49 -23.85 11.30 -2.85
C GLN A 49 -22.58 11.79 -3.55
N ALA A 50 -22.26 13.08 -3.43
CA ALA A 50 -21.04 13.66 -3.98
C ALA A 50 -19.79 13.03 -3.36
N GLU A 51 -19.80 12.81 -2.04
CA GLU A 51 -18.70 12.18 -1.30
C GLU A 51 -18.55 10.70 -1.66
N THR A 52 -19.64 9.93 -1.74
CA THR A 52 -19.60 8.54 -2.23
C THR A 52 -19.08 8.48 -3.67
N ALA A 53 -19.49 9.41 -4.54
CA ALA A 53 -18.99 9.46 -5.91
C ALA A 53 -17.49 9.84 -5.96
N ARG A 54 -17.02 10.71 -5.07
CA ARG A 54 -15.58 11.04 -4.92
C ARG A 54 -14.78 9.82 -4.48
N GLN A 55 -15.24 9.13 -3.44
CA GLN A 55 -14.59 7.92 -2.93
C GLN A 55 -14.57 6.81 -3.98
N GLY A 56 -15.68 6.61 -4.68
CA GLY A 56 -15.78 5.66 -5.79
C GLY A 56 -14.78 5.99 -6.90
N ARG A 57 -14.69 7.26 -7.33
CA ARG A 57 -13.69 7.68 -8.33
C ARG A 57 -12.26 7.46 -7.85
N ALA A 58 -11.94 7.77 -6.60
CA ALA A 58 -10.60 7.58 -6.04
C ALA A 58 -10.23 6.08 -6.00
N LEU A 59 -11.16 5.21 -5.62
CA LEU A 59 -10.96 3.76 -5.63
C LEU A 59 -10.72 3.23 -7.04
N TRP A 60 -11.54 3.66 -8.01
CA TRP A 60 -11.36 3.28 -9.41
C TRP A 60 -10.03 3.77 -9.99
N GLN A 61 -9.64 5.00 -9.69
CA GLN A 61 -8.34 5.55 -10.11
C GLN A 61 -7.18 4.74 -9.54
N LYS A 62 -7.22 4.41 -8.24
CA LYS A 62 -6.22 3.56 -7.61
C LYS A 62 -6.16 2.17 -8.26
N GLN A 63 -7.31 1.58 -8.56
CA GLN A 63 -7.35 0.26 -9.21
C GLN A 63 -6.82 0.32 -10.64
N ALA A 64 -7.12 1.39 -11.39
CA ALA A 64 -6.58 1.59 -12.74
C ALA A 64 -5.05 1.77 -12.72
N ASP A 65 -4.51 2.54 -11.78
CA ASP A 65 -3.06 2.68 -11.57
C ASP A 65 -2.41 1.32 -11.25
N ASN A 66 -3.03 0.56 -10.34
CA ASN A 66 -2.58 -0.77 -9.97
C ASN A 66 -2.51 -1.73 -11.17
N ILE A 67 -3.53 -1.71 -12.05
CA ILE A 67 -3.55 -2.53 -13.26
C ILE A 67 -2.34 -2.19 -14.13
N LEU A 68 -2.15 -0.91 -14.46
CA LEU A 68 -1.04 -0.47 -15.33
C LEU A 68 0.32 -0.84 -14.75
N ARG A 69 0.50 -0.61 -13.44
CA ARG A 69 1.74 -0.94 -12.74
C ARG A 69 1.97 -2.45 -12.66
N SER A 70 0.91 -3.24 -12.52
CA SER A 70 1.01 -4.70 -12.52
C SER A 70 1.44 -5.26 -13.88
N GLU A 71 0.96 -4.66 -14.99
CA GLU A 71 1.39 -5.03 -16.34
C GLU A 71 2.86 -4.72 -16.60
N ALA A 72 3.30 -3.54 -16.15
CA ALA A 72 4.71 -3.15 -16.18
C ALA A 72 5.57 -4.10 -15.32
N ALA A 73 5.11 -4.43 -14.11
CA ALA A 73 5.80 -5.36 -13.21
C ALA A 73 5.90 -6.77 -13.81
N ARG A 74 4.82 -7.29 -14.41
CA ARG A 74 4.80 -8.57 -15.12
C ARG A 74 5.79 -8.59 -16.28
N THR A 75 5.84 -7.51 -17.06
CA THR A 75 6.80 -7.37 -18.16
C THR A 75 8.24 -7.34 -17.63
N GLY A 76 8.47 -6.62 -16.53
CA GLY A 76 9.76 -6.59 -15.82
C GLY A 76 10.18 -7.99 -15.38
N LEU A 77 9.28 -8.73 -14.72
CA LEU A 77 9.53 -10.10 -14.27
C LEU A 77 9.95 -11.03 -15.42
N LEU A 78 9.22 -11.00 -16.55
CA LEU A 78 9.56 -11.83 -17.71
C LEU A 78 10.92 -11.47 -18.31
N LYS A 79 11.24 -10.17 -18.36
CA LYS A 79 12.56 -9.71 -18.82
C LYS A 79 13.67 -10.13 -17.87
N GLY A 80 13.44 -10.04 -16.55
CA GLY A 80 14.40 -10.49 -15.54
C GLY A 80 14.67 -11.99 -15.63
N ILE A 81 13.62 -12.80 -15.82
CA ILE A 81 13.76 -14.24 -16.07
C ILE A 81 14.62 -14.48 -17.31
N ALA A 82 14.33 -13.79 -18.42
CA ALA A 82 15.10 -13.94 -19.65
C ALA A 82 16.57 -13.46 -19.50
N ALA A 83 16.82 -12.49 -18.62
CA ALA A 83 18.15 -11.99 -18.32
C ALA A 83 18.92 -12.86 -17.30
N GLY A 84 18.28 -13.87 -16.70
CA GLY A 84 18.89 -14.68 -15.65
C GLY A 84 19.11 -13.91 -14.34
N GLU A 85 18.20 -13.00 -13.99
CA GLU A 85 18.22 -12.32 -12.69
C GLU A 85 18.12 -13.32 -11.53
N ASP A 86 18.64 -12.91 -10.37
CA ASP A 86 18.62 -13.73 -9.17
C ASP A 86 17.18 -14.16 -8.76
N PRO A 87 16.95 -15.44 -8.40
CA PRO A 87 15.63 -15.93 -8.04
C PRO A 87 14.95 -15.20 -6.88
N PHE A 88 15.70 -14.71 -5.88
CA PHE A 88 15.13 -13.95 -4.77
C PHE A 88 14.67 -12.56 -5.21
N ALA A 89 15.42 -11.92 -6.12
CA ALA A 89 15.00 -10.68 -6.75
C ALA A 89 13.73 -10.86 -7.58
N LEU A 90 13.67 -11.92 -8.39
CA LEU A 90 12.50 -12.28 -9.19
C LEU A 90 11.29 -12.60 -8.33
N LEU A 91 11.48 -13.32 -7.21
CA LEU A 91 10.41 -13.62 -6.26
C LEU A 91 9.81 -12.33 -5.69
N LEU A 92 10.63 -11.36 -5.30
CA LEU A 92 10.15 -10.07 -4.78
C LEU A 92 9.43 -9.24 -5.86
N GLN A 93 9.89 -9.29 -7.12
CA GLN A 93 9.18 -8.68 -8.24
C GLN A 93 7.82 -9.35 -8.47
N ALA A 94 7.74 -10.68 -8.36
CA ALA A 94 6.50 -11.43 -8.48
C ALA A 94 5.52 -11.08 -7.35
N LEU A 95 5.98 -11.03 -6.09
CA LEU A 95 5.16 -10.60 -4.96
C LEU A 95 4.66 -9.17 -5.14
N ALA A 96 5.52 -8.25 -5.61
CA ALA A 96 5.11 -6.88 -5.90
C ALA A 96 4.05 -6.81 -7.00
N CYS A 97 4.18 -7.62 -8.05
CA CYS A 97 3.18 -7.75 -9.10
C CYS A 97 1.84 -8.23 -8.53
N ILE A 98 1.84 -9.29 -7.72
CA ILE A 98 0.62 -9.84 -7.09
C ILE A 98 -0.03 -8.80 -6.19
N SER A 99 0.75 -8.11 -5.35
CA SER A 99 0.26 -7.03 -4.49
C SER A 99 -0.44 -5.91 -5.28
N LEU A 100 0.07 -5.56 -6.46
CA LEU A 100 -0.59 -4.58 -7.34
C LEU A 100 -1.90 -5.15 -7.91
N MET A 101 -1.90 -6.41 -8.36
CA MET A 101 -3.09 -7.04 -8.93
C MET A 101 -4.24 -7.20 -7.92
N THR A 102 -3.93 -7.50 -6.67
CA THR A 102 -4.91 -7.74 -5.61
C THR A 102 -5.22 -6.49 -4.78
N GLY A 103 -4.37 -5.47 -4.86
CA GLY A 103 -4.41 -4.31 -3.97
C GLY A 103 -3.93 -4.60 -2.55
N ASP A 104 -3.42 -5.80 -2.28
CA ASP A 104 -2.89 -6.23 -0.99
C ASP A 104 -1.40 -5.90 -0.87
N THR A 105 -1.09 -4.81 -0.17
CA THR A 105 0.30 -4.38 0.06
C THR A 105 1.02 -5.22 1.11
N LEU A 106 0.28 -5.90 1.99
CA LEU A 106 0.87 -6.65 3.10
C LEU A 106 1.66 -7.86 2.61
N LEU A 107 1.19 -8.50 1.52
CA LEU A 107 1.86 -9.64 0.91
C LEU A 107 3.34 -9.35 0.59
N LEU A 108 3.63 -8.24 -0.10
CA LEU A 108 5.00 -7.86 -0.43
C LEU A 108 5.82 -7.53 0.83
N GLU A 109 5.21 -6.85 1.80
CA GLU A 109 5.87 -6.45 3.04
C GLU A 109 6.31 -7.67 3.85
N GLN A 110 5.39 -8.61 4.10
CA GLN A 110 5.66 -9.85 4.83
C GLN A 110 6.63 -10.74 4.06
N GLY A 111 6.39 -10.97 2.76
CA GLY A 111 7.26 -11.80 1.95
C GLY A 111 8.69 -11.26 1.88
N ARG A 112 8.87 -9.94 1.83
CA ARG A 112 10.20 -9.32 1.95
C ARG A 112 10.81 -9.54 3.33
N ALA A 113 10.05 -9.31 4.40
CA ALA A 113 10.57 -9.49 5.76
C ALA A 113 11.05 -10.93 5.99
N ASP A 114 10.23 -11.91 5.60
CA ASP A 114 10.55 -13.34 5.74
C ASP A 114 11.73 -13.74 4.86
N LEU A 115 11.81 -13.23 3.62
CA LEU A 115 12.94 -13.49 2.73
C LEU A 115 14.25 -13.01 3.34
N LEU A 116 14.28 -11.80 3.89
CA LEU A 116 15.49 -11.25 4.50
C LEU A 116 15.84 -11.95 5.81
N ALA A 117 14.87 -12.23 6.67
CA ALA A 117 15.10 -12.88 7.96
C ALA A 117 15.55 -14.34 7.81
N ILE A 118 14.82 -15.13 7.01
CA ILE A 118 15.07 -16.57 6.86
C ILE A 118 16.25 -16.80 5.93
N TYR A 119 16.20 -16.28 4.70
CA TYR A 119 17.24 -16.57 3.72
C TYR A 119 18.48 -15.71 3.93
N GLY A 120 18.32 -14.43 4.29
CA GLY A 120 19.43 -13.52 4.54
C GLY A 120 20.18 -13.84 5.83
N GLU A 121 19.54 -13.71 6.99
CA GLU A 121 20.22 -13.91 8.28
C GLU A 121 20.25 -15.36 8.74
N GLY A 122 19.16 -16.10 8.53
CA GLY A 122 19.04 -17.49 8.97
C GLY A 122 19.92 -18.44 8.17
N LEU A 123 19.87 -18.34 6.84
CA LEU A 123 20.60 -19.22 5.92
C LEU A 123 21.87 -18.60 5.35
N LEU A 124 22.11 -17.30 5.58
CA LEU A 124 23.29 -16.59 5.08
C LEU A 124 23.41 -16.60 3.55
N GLU A 125 22.27 -16.64 2.85
CA GLU A 125 22.24 -16.55 1.40
C GLU A 125 22.78 -15.17 0.96
N PRO A 126 23.74 -15.15 0.01
CA PRO A 126 24.50 -13.94 -0.28
C PRO A 126 23.62 -12.82 -0.84
N VAL A 127 22.67 -13.14 -1.70
CA VAL A 127 21.81 -12.14 -2.33
C VAL A 127 20.82 -11.52 -1.33
N PRO A 128 19.99 -12.27 -0.60
CA PRO A 128 19.13 -11.72 0.46
C PRO A 128 19.89 -10.89 1.50
N LEU A 129 21.07 -11.34 1.92
CA LEU A 129 21.90 -10.60 2.87
C LEU A 129 22.41 -9.27 2.29
N GLN A 130 22.82 -9.25 1.02
CA GLN A 130 23.17 -8.02 0.30
C GLN A 130 21.98 -7.07 0.15
N MET A 131 20.79 -7.59 -0.13
CA MET A 131 19.56 -6.79 -0.20
C MET A 131 19.26 -6.11 1.14
N GLN A 132 19.41 -6.82 2.25
CA GLN A 132 19.23 -6.26 3.58
C GLN A 132 20.26 -5.17 3.89
N LEU A 133 21.53 -5.40 3.55
CA LEU A 133 22.60 -4.41 3.67
C LEU A 133 22.28 -3.14 2.88
N ALA A 134 21.81 -3.26 1.64
CA ALA A 134 21.41 -2.13 0.81
C ALA A 134 20.24 -1.34 1.45
N GLN A 135 19.21 -2.04 1.94
CA GLN A 135 18.06 -1.41 2.59
C GLN A 135 18.45 -0.61 3.83
N VAL A 136 19.32 -1.17 4.68
CA VAL A 136 19.82 -0.49 5.88
C VAL A 136 20.68 0.72 5.50
N ARG A 137 21.54 0.60 4.47
CA ARG A 137 22.35 1.72 3.95
C ARG A 137 21.48 2.86 3.42
N ASP A 138 20.47 2.57 2.62
CA ASP A 138 19.57 3.58 2.07
C ASP A 138 18.78 4.30 3.17
N ARG A 139 18.29 3.54 4.17
CA ARG A 139 17.61 4.13 5.31
C ARG A 139 18.54 5.01 6.14
N LEU A 140 19.76 4.56 6.39
CA LEU A 140 20.78 5.33 7.09
C LEU A 140 21.13 6.62 6.34
N ALA A 141 21.26 6.56 5.01
CA ALA A 141 21.52 7.73 4.18
C ALA A 141 20.39 8.76 4.31
N ARG A 142 19.12 8.33 4.24
CA ARG A 142 17.95 9.21 4.46
C ARG A 142 17.94 9.84 5.85
N LEU A 143 18.26 9.06 6.89
CA LEU A 143 18.31 9.56 8.26
C LEU A 143 19.42 10.62 8.43
N LYS A 144 20.60 10.42 7.83
CA LYS A 144 21.69 11.40 7.84
C LYS A 144 21.41 12.66 7.02
N ALA A 145 20.61 12.52 5.96
CA ALA A 145 20.18 13.65 5.14
C ALA A 145 19.07 14.48 5.82
N ALA A 146 18.38 13.93 6.82
CA ALA A 146 17.33 14.64 7.53
C ALA A 146 17.88 15.89 8.23
N ARG A 147 17.06 16.94 8.26
CA ARG A 147 17.35 18.23 8.88
C ARG A 147 16.25 18.54 9.90
N PRO A 148 16.33 17.97 11.13
CA PRO A 148 15.33 18.23 12.16
C PRO A 148 15.34 19.69 12.59
N THR A 149 14.17 20.24 12.85
CA THR A 149 13.97 21.65 13.26
C THR A 149 13.96 21.83 14.77
N ASP A 150 13.74 20.76 15.54
CA ASP A 150 13.65 20.78 17.00
C ASP A 150 14.59 19.76 17.66
N PRO A 151 14.97 19.98 18.94
CA PRO A 151 15.90 19.10 19.64
C PRO A 151 15.41 17.66 19.86
N ASP A 152 14.10 17.44 20.04
CA ASP A 152 13.57 16.08 20.26
C ASP A 152 13.68 15.25 18.97
N SER A 153 13.25 15.83 17.84
CA SER A 153 13.43 15.23 16.52
C SER A 153 14.89 14.94 16.23
N ALA A 154 15.81 15.85 16.59
CA ALA A 154 17.25 15.62 16.45
C ALA A 154 17.74 14.41 17.27
N ALA A 155 17.34 14.32 18.54
CA ALA A 155 17.70 13.20 19.40
C ALA A 155 17.10 11.86 18.91
N ARG A 156 15.89 11.87 18.35
CA ARG A 156 15.23 10.69 17.78
C ARG A 156 15.93 10.21 16.51
N ILE A 157 16.28 11.13 15.62
CA ILE A 157 17.01 10.81 14.38
C ILE A 157 18.41 10.27 14.72
N GLN A 158 19.10 10.89 15.68
CA GLN A 158 20.43 10.43 16.11
C GLN A 158 20.40 8.99 16.64
N ARG A 159 19.44 8.67 17.53
CA ARG A 159 19.24 7.29 18.01
C ARG A 159 18.95 6.31 16.87
N ALA A 160 18.14 6.73 15.89
CA ALA A 160 17.84 5.90 14.73
C ALA A 160 19.11 5.67 13.86
N VAL A 161 19.93 6.69 13.66
CA VAL A 161 21.22 6.60 12.95
C VAL A 161 22.13 5.59 13.63
N GLU A 162 22.31 5.69 14.95
CA GLU A 162 23.14 4.78 15.74
C GLU A 162 22.65 3.32 15.64
N ALA A 163 21.34 3.10 15.80
CA ALA A 163 20.75 1.77 15.67
C ALA A 163 20.99 1.17 14.27
N HIS A 164 20.83 1.96 13.21
CA HIS A 164 21.04 1.50 11.83
C HIS A 164 22.54 1.29 11.52
N GLN A 165 23.44 2.06 12.13
CA GLN A 165 24.88 1.82 12.03
C GLN A 165 25.30 0.51 12.70
N SER A 166 24.83 0.26 13.91
CA SER A 166 25.08 -1.00 14.63
C SER A 166 24.54 -2.19 13.83
N ARG A 167 23.33 -2.07 13.29
CA ARG A 167 22.74 -3.10 12.43
C ARG A 167 23.55 -3.35 11.16
N LEU A 168 24.05 -2.28 10.53
CA LEU A 168 24.89 -2.40 9.34
C LEU A 168 26.18 -3.18 9.65
N GLN A 169 26.83 -2.89 10.79
CA GLN A 169 28.04 -3.59 11.22
C GLN A 169 27.78 -5.08 11.47
N GLU A 170 26.66 -5.43 12.11
CA GLU A 170 26.26 -6.82 12.34
C GLU A 170 26.11 -7.58 11.02
N LEU A 171 25.34 -7.04 10.08
CA LEU A 171 25.14 -7.67 8.77
C LEU A 171 26.45 -7.80 7.97
N GLN A 172 27.35 -6.82 8.09
CA GLN A 172 28.68 -6.91 7.48
C GLN A 172 29.55 -8.01 8.10
N ARG A 173 29.46 -8.23 9.42
CA ARG A 173 30.14 -9.35 10.07
C ARG A 173 29.62 -10.69 9.56
N LEU A 174 28.29 -10.83 9.45
CA LEU A 174 27.67 -12.04 8.89
C LEU A 174 28.16 -12.28 7.46
N GLN A 175 28.18 -11.25 6.62
CA GLN A 175 28.66 -11.35 5.25
C GLN A 175 30.13 -11.80 5.17
N ASN A 176 31.02 -11.21 5.97
CA ASN A 176 32.44 -11.59 5.99
C ASN A 176 32.63 -13.05 6.44
N ASN A 177 31.90 -13.47 7.48
CA ASN A 177 31.95 -14.85 7.97
C ASN A 177 31.48 -15.87 6.92
N THR A 178 30.52 -15.50 6.07
CA THR A 178 30.07 -16.37 4.97
C THR A 178 31.13 -16.51 3.89
N VAL A 179 31.80 -15.40 3.51
CA VAL A 179 32.89 -15.42 2.52
C VAL A 179 34.05 -16.30 2.98
N ASP A 180 34.43 -16.21 4.26
CA ASP A 180 35.50 -17.04 4.83
C ASP A 180 35.15 -18.54 4.82
N LYS A 181 33.89 -18.90 5.09
CA LYS A 181 33.43 -20.30 5.02
C LYS A 181 33.39 -20.85 3.60
N GLN A 182 33.04 -20.02 2.62
CA GLN A 182 33.02 -20.43 1.20
C GLN A 182 34.44 -20.63 0.65
N ASN A 183 35.42 -19.85 1.11
CA ASN A 183 36.82 -20.02 0.70
C ASN A 183 37.49 -21.27 1.28
N THR A 184 37.06 -21.77 2.44
CA THR A 184 37.66 -22.97 3.07
C THR A 184 37.18 -24.30 2.48
N HIS A 185 36.09 -24.31 1.70
CA HIS A 185 35.57 -25.51 1.03
C HIS A 185 36.07 -25.68 -0.42
N ASN A 186 36.92 -24.75 -0.91
CA ASN A 186 37.44 -24.75 -2.28
C ASN A 186 38.94 -25.13 -2.37
N THR A 187 39.50 -25.74 -1.32
CA THR A 187 40.86 -26.32 -1.25
C THR A 187 40.79 -27.79 -0.88
#